data_AF-A0A9E6A383-F1
#
_entry.id   AF-A0A9E6A383-F1
#
_cell.length_a   1.000
_cell.length_b   1.000
_cell.length_c   1.000
_cell.angle_alpha   90.00
_cell.angle_beta   90.00
_cell.angle_gamma   90.00
#
_symmetry.space_group_name_H-M   'P 1'
#
loop_
_entity.id
_entity.type
_entity.pdbx_description
1 polymer ?
#
loop_
_entity_poly.entity_id
_entity_poly.type
_entity_poly.pdbx_seq_one_letter_code
_entity_poly.pdbx_strand_id
1 'polypeptide(L)'
;MDKMVSLFRTIGAAFIEEHVAPFATIDDGLGVAVPSVASVDINLKLFELLGRAALHGLWLIHTKAFLRDDAPAEFVSALDAEIEKTHQLIVDMINNNPVYFTPLKDDHAIEINVTALFLMQVDAHAFLSSWIEQIAMSSIFSFRSNAAYPCVFQDYSDLAQHPKSSEKYQEEATIGSVLYPTLGVWLSIFKNTEGFETLAKFHKDDMAHSTWQMWIPDTSSEEHYYANSDVHGSAVTHLDMSNGPDGLLEQIRKEIIACTEFTDLSPIRFGHWAIVLMASLHHRLPVPPHFWTMTLLPTTDSAPGQSEEG
;
A
#
# COMPACT_ATOMS: atom_id res chain seq x y z
N MET A 1 23.40 -10.58 4.70
CA MET A 1 22.08 -9.92 4.56
C MET A 1 21.38 -9.82 5.91
N ASP A 2 21.36 -10.91 6.68
CA ASP A 2 20.70 -11.03 7.98
C ASP A 2 21.02 -9.92 8.99
N LYS A 3 22.30 -9.52 9.10
CA LYS A 3 22.70 -8.39 9.98
C LYS A 3 22.10 -7.04 9.54
N MET A 4 21.97 -6.81 8.24
CA MET A 4 21.36 -5.57 7.71
C MET A 4 19.85 -5.59 7.93
N VAL A 5 19.18 -6.72 7.69
CA VAL A 5 17.75 -6.90 7.98
C VAL A 5 17.46 -6.73 9.47
N SER A 6 18.30 -7.34 10.34
CA SER A 6 18.20 -7.18 11.79
C SER A 6 18.37 -5.72 12.20
N LEU A 7 19.36 -5.00 11.66
CA LEU A 7 19.57 -3.59 11.96
C LEU A 7 18.38 -2.74 11.51
N PHE A 8 17.89 -2.96 10.29
CA PHE A 8 16.72 -2.26 9.75
C PHE A 8 15.51 -2.44 10.66
N ARG A 9 15.24 -3.67 11.11
CA ARG A 9 14.16 -3.97 12.07
C ARG A 9 14.36 -3.29 13.41
N THR A 10 15.57 -3.31 13.98
CA THR A 10 15.84 -2.66 15.27
C THR A 10 15.60 -1.15 15.19
N ILE A 11 16.03 -0.52 14.10
CA ILE A 11 15.79 0.91 13.87
C ILE A 11 14.29 1.19 13.67
N GLY A 12 13.60 0.36 12.88
CA GLY A 12 12.15 0.47 12.66
C GLY A 12 11.35 0.32 13.96
N ALA A 13 11.68 -0.67 14.78
CA ALA A 13 11.07 -0.89 16.09
C ALA A 13 11.30 0.30 17.02
N ALA A 14 12.54 0.79 17.14
CA ALA A 14 12.85 1.95 17.98
C ALA A 14 12.08 3.20 17.53
N PHE A 15 12.03 3.45 16.21
CA PHE A 15 11.25 4.57 15.66
C PHE A 15 9.76 4.47 16.01
N ILE A 16 9.17 3.29 15.85
CA ILE A 16 7.75 3.05 16.18
C ILE A 16 7.50 3.26 17.67
N GLU A 17 8.35 2.70 18.53
CA GLU A 17 8.18 2.78 19.99
C GLU A 17 8.35 4.20 20.52
N GLU A 18 9.27 4.99 19.97
CA GLU A 18 9.56 6.34 20.44
C GLU A 18 8.62 7.40 19.83
N HIS A 19 8.19 7.24 18.57
CA HIS A 19 7.53 8.31 17.82
C HIS A 19 6.10 8.01 17.39
N VAL A 20 5.65 6.76 17.39
CA VAL A 20 4.31 6.38 16.90
C VAL A 20 3.45 5.84 18.02
N ALA A 21 3.91 4.78 18.69
CA ALA A 21 3.16 4.08 19.73
C ALA A 21 2.64 4.98 20.88
N PRO A 22 3.38 6.00 21.37
CA PRO A 22 2.90 6.85 22.45
C PRO A 22 1.67 7.70 22.09
N PHE A 23 1.41 7.91 20.80
CA PHE A 23 0.37 8.82 20.30
C PHE A 23 -0.75 8.11 19.55
N ALA A 24 -0.56 6.85 19.14
CA ALA A 24 -1.48 6.13 18.27
C ALA A 24 -2.87 5.88 18.91
N THR A 25 -2.95 5.76 20.23
CA THR A 25 -4.20 5.51 20.97
C THR A 25 -4.93 6.79 21.40
N ILE A 26 -4.39 7.96 21.06
CA ILE A 26 -4.93 9.26 21.42
C ILE A 26 -5.64 9.84 20.20
N ASP A 27 -6.88 10.28 20.37
CA ASP A 27 -7.64 10.98 19.33
C ASP A 27 -6.82 12.17 18.76
N ASP A 28 -6.57 12.13 17.45
CA ASP A 28 -5.70 13.04 16.70
C ASP A 28 -4.26 13.18 17.25
N GLY A 29 -3.82 12.25 18.09
CA GLY A 29 -2.53 12.32 18.80
C GLY A 29 -1.33 12.40 17.87
N LEU A 30 -1.34 11.62 16.79
CA LEU A 30 -0.27 11.66 15.78
C LEU A 30 -0.29 12.97 15.00
N GLY A 31 -1.48 13.47 14.66
CA GLY A 31 -1.64 14.75 13.98
C GLY A 31 -1.11 15.92 14.81
N VAL A 32 -1.42 15.94 16.11
CA VAL A 32 -0.94 16.95 17.07
C VAL A 32 0.57 16.87 17.31
N ALA A 33 1.15 15.68 17.22
CA ALA A 33 2.59 15.48 17.39
C ALA A 33 3.42 16.01 16.20
N VAL A 34 2.81 16.25 15.03
CA VAL A 34 3.48 16.90 13.90
C VAL A 34 3.71 18.38 14.23
N PRO A 35 4.94 18.91 14.17
CA PRO A 35 5.25 20.29 14.52
C PRO A 35 4.87 21.26 13.39
N SER A 36 3.65 21.14 12.85
CA SER A 36 3.08 22.02 11.85
C SER A 36 1.58 22.20 12.07
N VAL A 37 1.09 23.39 11.76
CA VAL A 37 -0.34 23.72 11.75
C VAL A 37 -0.98 23.53 10.38
N ALA A 38 -0.18 23.23 9.35
CA ALA A 38 -0.69 23.03 8.00
C ALA A 38 -1.24 21.60 7.84
N SER A 39 -2.48 21.48 7.38
CA SER A 39 -3.13 20.19 7.14
C SER A 39 -2.38 19.32 6.13
N VAL A 40 -1.73 19.95 5.13
CA VAL A 40 -0.89 19.27 4.15
C VAL A 40 0.29 18.58 4.83
N ASP A 41 0.99 19.26 5.73
CA ASP A 41 2.14 18.68 6.46
C ASP A 41 1.72 17.48 7.29
N ILE A 42 0.59 17.62 8.00
CA ILE A 42 0.01 16.55 8.80
C ILE A 42 -0.35 15.36 7.91
N ASN A 43 -1.04 15.60 6.78
CA ASN A 43 -1.46 14.55 5.85
C ASN A 43 -0.26 13.77 5.31
N LEU A 44 0.72 14.46 4.73
CA LEU A 44 1.92 13.86 4.18
C LEU A 44 2.68 13.06 5.25
N LYS A 45 2.80 13.63 6.46
CA LYS A 45 3.54 12.97 7.54
C LYS A 45 2.84 11.73 8.06
N LEU A 46 1.52 11.78 8.26
CA LEU A 46 0.78 10.64 8.79
C LEU A 46 0.78 9.48 7.81
N PHE A 47 0.57 9.71 6.51
CA PHE A 47 0.69 8.65 5.50
C PHE A 47 2.10 8.04 5.48
N GLU A 48 3.16 8.86 5.52
CA GLU A 48 4.54 8.36 5.63
C GLU A 48 4.73 7.45 6.87
N LEU A 49 4.18 7.84 8.02
CA LEU A 49 4.23 7.04 9.26
C LEU A 49 3.49 5.71 9.10
N LEU A 50 2.32 5.72 8.46
CA LEU A 50 1.52 4.52 8.20
C LEU A 50 2.28 3.52 7.32
N GLY A 51 2.86 3.99 6.21
CA GLY A 51 3.67 3.16 5.33
C GLY A 51 4.88 2.54 6.05
N ARG A 52 5.55 3.30 6.93
CA ARG A 52 6.67 2.80 7.74
C ARG A 52 6.23 1.75 8.76
N ALA A 53 5.10 1.95 9.45
CA ALA A 53 4.55 0.99 10.40
C ALA A 53 4.16 -0.33 9.70
N ALA A 54 3.48 -0.23 8.57
CA ALA A 54 3.11 -1.40 7.77
C ALA A 54 4.34 -2.13 7.21
N LEU A 55 5.35 -1.40 6.71
CA LEU A 55 6.59 -2.00 6.24
C LEU A 55 7.33 -2.73 7.36
N HIS A 56 7.37 -2.18 8.59
CA HIS A 56 7.92 -2.88 9.76
C HIS A 56 7.21 -4.22 9.99
N GLY A 57 5.88 -4.22 10.00
CA GLY A 57 5.07 -5.43 10.13
C GLY A 57 5.37 -6.46 9.04
N LEU A 58 5.52 -6.02 7.79
CA LEU A 58 5.89 -6.88 6.66
C LEU A 58 7.32 -7.44 6.80
N TRP A 59 8.26 -6.70 7.39
CA TRP A 59 9.60 -7.23 7.71
C TRP A 59 9.56 -8.30 8.80
N LEU A 60 8.63 -8.21 9.76
CA LEU A 60 8.40 -9.27 10.75
C LEU A 60 7.85 -10.52 10.09
N ILE A 61 6.84 -10.37 9.21
CA ILE A 61 6.27 -11.46 8.41
C ILE A 61 7.33 -12.11 7.53
N HIS A 62 8.12 -11.31 6.82
CA HIS A 62 9.26 -11.79 6.03
C HIS A 62 10.23 -12.58 6.92
N THR A 63 10.61 -12.05 8.09
CA THR A 63 11.51 -12.76 9.01
C THR A 63 10.93 -14.12 9.42
N LYS A 64 9.63 -14.16 9.74
CA LYS A 64 8.93 -15.38 10.12
C LYS A 64 8.91 -16.41 8.98
N ALA A 65 8.67 -15.97 7.74
CA ALA A 65 8.66 -16.85 6.56
C ALA A 65 10.02 -17.49 6.26
N PHE A 66 11.12 -16.88 6.72
CA PHE A 66 12.50 -17.38 6.56
C PHE A 66 13.03 -18.14 7.76
N LEU A 67 12.20 -18.38 8.78
CA LEU A 67 12.60 -19.23 9.89
C LEU A 67 12.80 -20.66 9.44
N ARG A 68 13.79 -21.31 10.04
CA ARG A 68 13.99 -22.75 9.91
C ARG A 68 13.05 -23.48 10.86
N ASP A 69 12.71 -24.73 10.54
CA ASP A 69 11.84 -25.59 11.36
C ASP A 69 12.38 -25.82 12.78
N ASP A 70 13.69 -25.66 12.99
CA ASP A 70 14.36 -25.79 14.29
C ASP A 70 14.47 -24.46 15.07
N ALA A 71 13.82 -23.38 14.59
CA ALA A 71 13.81 -22.11 15.29
C ALA A 71 13.25 -22.24 16.72
N PRO A 72 13.88 -21.63 17.74
CA PRO A 72 13.39 -21.71 19.11
C PRO A 72 11.95 -21.22 19.23
N ALA A 73 11.08 -22.00 19.88
CA ALA A 73 9.66 -21.65 20.03
C ALA A 73 9.44 -20.29 20.69
N GLU A 74 10.31 -19.91 21.64
CA GLU A 74 10.29 -18.59 22.28
C GLU A 74 10.52 -17.45 21.28
N PHE A 75 11.40 -17.65 20.29
CA PHE A 75 11.67 -16.67 19.24
C PHE A 75 10.48 -16.53 18.29
N VAL A 76 9.87 -17.65 17.89
CA VAL A 76 8.65 -17.64 17.06
C VAL A 76 7.52 -16.90 17.78
N SER A 77 7.29 -17.22 19.06
CA SER A 77 6.26 -16.57 19.87
C SER A 77 6.52 -15.08 20.08
N ALA A 78 7.78 -14.66 20.21
CA ALA A 78 8.13 -13.24 20.32
C ALA A 78 7.86 -12.48 19.02
N LEU A 79 8.17 -13.08 17.86
CA LEU A 79 7.82 -12.49 16.56
C LEU A 79 6.31 -12.39 16.36
N ASP A 80 5.55 -13.40 16.74
CA ASP A 80 4.09 -13.38 16.65
C ASP A 80 3.48 -12.27 17.52
N ALA A 81 4.00 -12.09 18.74
CA ALA A 81 3.61 -10.99 19.60
C ALA A 81 3.97 -9.61 19.02
N GLU A 82 5.11 -9.49 18.34
CA GLU A 82 5.53 -8.24 17.68
C GLU A 82 4.66 -7.91 16.45
N ILE A 83 4.26 -8.93 15.67
CA ILE A 83 3.33 -8.80 14.55
C ILE A 83 1.97 -8.33 15.06
N GLU A 84 1.44 -8.96 16.11
CA GLU A 84 0.15 -8.58 16.69
C GLU A 84 0.17 -7.18 17.31
N LYS A 85 1.27 -6.82 17.99
CA LYS A 85 1.49 -5.44 18.49
C LYS A 85 1.47 -4.43 17.34
N THR A 86 2.10 -4.76 16.21
CA THR A 86 2.12 -3.89 15.02
C THR A 86 0.75 -3.79 14.37
N HIS A 87 0.01 -4.90 14.32
CA HIS A 87 -1.38 -4.93 13.87
C HIS A 87 -2.28 -4.01 14.69
N GLN A 88 -2.30 -4.18 16.01
CA GLN A 88 -3.10 -3.33 16.88
C GLN A 88 -2.68 -1.85 16.77
N LEU A 89 -1.38 -1.58 16.69
CA LEU A 89 -0.87 -0.22 16.48
C LEU A 89 -1.45 0.42 15.22
N ILE A 90 -1.39 -0.26 14.07
CA ILE A 90 -1.91 0.29 12.79
C ILE A 90 -3.42 0.52 12.86
N VAL A 91 -4.17 -0.38 13.50
CA VAL A 91 -5.60 -0.20 13.74
C VAL A 91 -5.87 1.04 14.59
N ASP A 92 -5.11 1.23 15.67
CA ASP A 92 -5.23 2.40 16.55
C ASP A 92 -4.86 3.70 15.80
N MET A 93 -3.77 3.68 15.01
CA MET A 93 -3.37 4.80 14.17
C MET A 93 -4.53 5.25 13.27
N ILE A 94 -5.13 4.32 12.53
CA ILE A 94 -6.20 4.59 11.57
C ILE A 94 -7.48 5.06 12.28
N ASN A 95 -7.91 4.37 13.35
CA ASN A 95 -9.15 4.71 14.05
C ASN A 95 -9.10 6.07 14.75
N ASN A 96 -7.94 6.44 15.29
CA ASN A 96 -7.80 7.66 16.09
C ASN A 96 -7.36 8.87 15.27
N ASN A 97 -7.10 8.74 13.95
CA ASN A 97 -6.65 9.85 13.11
C ASN A 97 -7.41 9.87 11.77
N PRO A 98 -8.44 10.73 11.61
CA PRO A 98 -9.28 10.78 10.41
C PRO A 98 -8.54 11.08 9.09
N VAL A 99 -7.32 11.62 9.17
CA VAL A 99 -6.44 11.86 8.03
C VAL A 99 -6.24 10.61 7.17
N TYR A 100 -6.26 9.42 7.77
CA TYR A 100 -6.05 8.15 7.08
C TYR A 100 -7.21 7.73 6.15
N PHE A 101 -8.32 8.47 6.15
CA PHE A 101 -9.43 8.28 5.21
C PHE A 101 -9.38 9.29 4.03
N THR A 102 -8.51 10.29 4.09
CA THR A 102 -8.47 11.41 3.14
C THR A 102 -7.09 11.58 2.52
N PRO A 103 -6.66 10.71 1.58
CA PRO A 103 -5.39 10.88 0.89
C PRO A 103 -5.36 12.18 0.08
N LEU A 104 -4.28 12.96 0.21
CA LEU A 104 -4.07 14.19 -0.55
C LEU A 104 -3.35 13.96 -1.89
N LYS A 105 -2.40 13.03 -1.92
CA LYS A 105 -1.67 12.68 -3.12
C LYS A 105 -2.20 11.38 -3.69
N ASP A 106 -2.24 11.29 -5.02
CA ASP A 106 -2.59 10.05 -5.70
C ASP A 106 -1.59 8.93 -5.40
N ASP A 107 -0.31 9.25 -5.22
CA ASP A 107 0.71 8.28 -4.83
C ASP A 107 0.64 7.84 -3.35
N HIS A 108 -0.26 8.38 -2.52
CA HIS A 108 -0.60 7.76 -1.22
C HIS A 108 -1.21 6.35 -1.38
N ALA A 109 -1.57 5.97 -2.61
CA ALA A 109 -1.83 4.59 -2.98
C ALA A 109 -0.71 3.63 -2.54
N ILE A 110 0.55 4.08 -2.49
CA ILE A 110 1.69 3.27 -2.07
C ILE A 110 1.55 2.87 -0.60
N GLU A 111 1.41 3.85 0.30
CA GLU A 111 1.18 3.62 1.73
C GLU A 111 -0.05 2.76 1.98
N ILE A 112 -1.16 3.07 1.28
CA ILE A 112 -2.41 2.32 1.39
C ILE A 112 -2.20 0.87 0.98
N ASN A 113 -1.53 0.62 -0.15
CA ASN A 113 -1.34 -0.74 -0.66
C ASN A 113 -0.37 -1.54 0.23
N VAL A 114 0.72 -0.95 0.72
CA VAL A 114 1.62 -1.62 1.68
C VAL A 114 0.89 -1.96 2.98
N THR A 115 0.07 -1.05 3.49
CA THR A 115 -0.74 -1.28 4.69
C THR A 115 -1.79 -2.37 4.47
N ALA A 116 -2.47 -2.33 3.33
CA ALA A 116 -3.45 -3.34 2.95
C ALA A 116 -2.82 -4.73 2.80
N LEU A 117 -1.64 -4.83 2.20
CA LEU A 117 -0.87 -6.08 2.14
C LEU A 117 -0.55 -6.61 3.54
N PHE A 118 -0.08 -5.77 4.46
CA PHE A 118 0.16 -6.18 5.85
C PHE A 118 -1.12 -6.67 6.53
N LEU A 119 -2.19 -5.88 6.49
CA LEU A 119 -3.48 -6.21 7.12
C LEU A 119 -4.11 -7.49 6.55
N MET A 120 -3.93 -7.74 5.25
CA MET A 120 -4.33 -9.00 4.61
C MET A 120 -3.55 -10.20 5.18
N GLN A 121 -2.25 -10.08 5.44
CA GLN A 121 -1.44 -11.18 5.98
C GLN A 121 -1.73 -11.50 7.45
N VAL A 122 -2.31 -10.57 8.20
CA VAL A 122 -2.73 -10.78 9.61
C VAL A 122 -4.23 -11.03 9.73
N ASP A 123 -4.89 -11.39 8.63
CA ASP A 123 -6.32 -11.75 8.55
C ASP A 123 -7.29 -10.64 9.03
N ALA A 124 -6.88 -9.37 8.97
CA ALA A 124 -7.69 -8.22 9.37
C ALA A 124 -8.71 -7.79 8.28
N HIS A 125 -9.33 -8.77 7.60
CA HIS A 125 -10.14 -8.57 6.39
C HIS A 125 -11.30 -7.60 6.57
N ALA A 126 -12.04 -7.70 7.68
CA ALA A 126 -13.21 -6.86 7.91
C ALA A 126 -12.82 -5.38 8.12
N PHE A 127 -11.76 -5.15 8.90
CA PHE A 127 -11.21 -3.82 9.13
C PHE A 127 -10.67 -3.22 7.83
N LEU A 128 -9.84 -3.98 7.10
CA LEU A 128 -9.26 -3.55 5.84
C LEU A 128 -10.33 -3.21 4.79
N SER A 129 -11.34 -4.07 4.63
CA SER A 129 -12.46 -3.84 3.71
C SER A 129 -13.18 -2.52 4.01
N SER A 130 -13.51 -2.29 5.29
CA SER A 130 -14.17 -1.04 5.70
C SER A 130 -13.29 0.18 5.50
N TRP A 131 -11.99 0.08 5.81
CA TRP A 131 -11.05 1.19 5.63
C TRP A 131 -10.89 1.58 4.15
N ILE A 132 -10.74 0.60 3.25
CA ILE A 132 -10.65 0.83 1.80
C ILE A 132 -11.91 1.49 1.26
N GLU A 133 -13.08 0.99 1.65
CA GLU A 133 -14.36 1.57 1.25
C GLU A 133 -14.47 3.03 1.71
N GLN A 134 -14.11 3.32 2.96
CA GLN A 134 -14.14 4.68 3.50
C GLN A 134 -13.18 5.62 2.77
N ILE A 135 -11.96 5.16 2.41
CA ILE A 135 -11.04 5.95 1.58
C ILE A 135 -11.66 6.27 0.23
N ALA A 136 -12.24 5.26 -0.45
CA ALA A 136 -12.87 5.44 -1.75
C ALA A 136 -14.00 6.47 -1.68
N MET A 137 -14.92 6.33 -0.71
CA MET A 137 -16.06 7.23 -0.57
C MET A 137 -15.62 8.65 -0.18
N SER A 138 -14.65 8.79 0.73
CA SER A 138 -14.11 10.08 1.15
C SER A 138 -13.37 10.79 0.02
N SER A 139 -12.65 10.05 -0.83
CA SER A 139 -11.96 10.61 -2.00
C SER A 139 -12.95 11.11 -3.05
N ILE A 140 -13.99 10.33 -3.35
CA ILE A 140 -15.09 10.73 -4.25
C ILE A 140 -15.81 11.97 -3.72
N PHE A 141 -16.14 11.97 -2.43
CA PHE A 141 -16.79 13.11 -1.79
C PHE A 141 -15.92 14.36 -1.85
N SER A 142 -14.62 14.24 -1.54
CA SER A 142 -13.67 15.35 -1.57
C SER A 142 -13.54 15.93 -2.98
N PHE A 143 -13.51 15.07 -4.01
CA PHE A 143 -13.48 15.52 -5.39
C PHE A 143 -14.74 16.32 -5.75
N ARG A 144 -15.92 15.74 -5.50
CA ARG A 144 -17.21 16.38 -5.86
C ARG A 144 -17.50 17.67 -5.08
N SER A 145 -16.97 17.77 -3.86
CA SER A 145 -17.08 18.99 -3.04
C SER A 145 -15.98 20.01 -3.29
N ASN A 146 -15.03 19.72 -4.19
CA ASN A 146 -13.83 20.51 -4.43
C ASN A 146 -13.07 20.82 -3.11
N ALA A 147 -12.96 19.81 -2.24
CA ALA A 147 -12.14 19.81 -1.04
C ALA A 147 -10.72 19.27 -1.36
N ALA A 148 -9.91 18.93 -0.36
CA ALA A 148 -8.56 18.39 -0.55
C ALA A 148 -8.60 16.94 -1.09
N TYR A 149 -8.92 16.78 -2.38
CA TYR A 149 -9.01 15.49 -3.05
C TYR A 149 -7.65 14.96 -3.51
N PRO A 150 -7.50 13.65 -3.78
CA PRO A 150 -6.26 13.09 -4.29
C PRO A 150 -5.84 13.73 -5.62
N CYS A 151 -4.59 14.17 -5.71
CA CYS A 151 -4.04 14.81 -6.91
C CYS A 151 -2.67 14.26 -7.31
N VAL A 152 -2.28 14.48 -8.57
CA VAL A 152 -0.99 14.01 -9.13
C VAL A 152 0.22 14.84 -8.69
N PHE A 153 0.00 16.00 -8.06
CA PHE A 153 1.07 16.94 -7.72
C PHE A 153 2.05 16.36 -6.70
N GLN A 154 3.32 16.70 -6.90
CA GLN A 154 4.44 16.24 -6.04
C GLN A 154 5.07 17.41 -5.28
N ASP A 155 5.12 18.58 -5.92
CA ASP A 155 5.70 19.76 -5.32
C ASP A 155 4.85 20.30 -4.17
N TYR A 156 5.50 20.55 -3.05
CA TYR A 156 4.85 21.02 -1.84
C TYR A 156 4.03 22.30 -2.07
N SER A 157 4.55 23.25 -2.87
CA SER A 157 3.85 24.50 -3.16
C SER A 157 2.51 24.30 -3.86
N ASP A 158 2.41 23.28 -4.72
CA ASP A 158 1.16 22.98 -5.41
C ASP A 158 0.19 22.24 -4.49
N LEU A 159 0.68 21.33 -3.66
CA LEU A 159 -0.11 20.65 -2.64
C LEU A 159 -0.68 21.63 -1.59
N ALA A 160 0.12 22.58 -1.13
CA ALA A 160 -0.29 23.61 -0.17
C ALA A 160 -1.39 24.53 -0.70
N GLN A 161 -1.49 24.67 -2.02
CA GLN A 161 -2.51 25.48 -2.69
C GLN A 161 -3.66 24.64 -3.26
N HIS A 162 -3.65 23.33 -3.03
CA HIS A 162 -4.64 22.41 -3.56
C HIS A 162 -5.90 22.39 -2.67
N PRO A 163 -7.12 22.50 -3.25
CA PRO A 163 -7.43 22.75 -4.66
C PRO A 163 -7.51 24.25 -5.01
N LYS A 164 -7.29 24.58 -6.29
CA LYS A 164 -7.47 25.94 -6.85
C LYS A 164 -8.80 26.03 -7.61
N SER A 165 -9.43 27.21 -7.60
CA SER A 165 -10.74 27.43 -8.24
C SER A 165 -10.69 27.77 -9.74
N SER A 166 -9.54 27.66 -10.40
CA SER A 166 -9.42 27.99 -11.82
C SER A 166 -10.09 26.94 -12.71
N GLU A 167 -10.59 27.39 -13.86
CA GLU A 167 -11.15 26.51 -14.89
C GLU A 167 -10.13 25.42 -15.26
N LYS A 168 -10.57 24.16 -15.38
CA LYS A 168 -9.76 22.96 -15.67
C LYS A 168 -8.75 22.51 -14.62
N TYR A 169 -8.53 23.25 -13.53
CA TYR A 169 -7.57 22.83 -12.49
C TYR A 169 -7.88 21.44 -11.95
N GLN A 170 -9.16 21.14 -11.73
CA GLN A 170 -9.58 19.84 -11.23
C GLN A 170 -9.23 18.71 -12.20
N GLU A 171 -9.38 18.92 -13.50
CA GLU A 171 -9.01 17.94 -14.53
C GLU A 171 -7.49 17.74 -14.60
N GLU A 172 -6.70 18.82 -14.52
CA GLU A 172 -5.24 18.77 -14.50
C GLU A 172 -4.71 18.06 -13.25
N ALA A 173 -5.29 18.38 -12.09
CA ALA A 173 -4.95 17.77 -10.81
C ALA A 173 -5.24 16.27 -10.77
N THR A 174 -6.16 15.78 -11.61
CA THR A 174 -6.57 14.37 -11.67
C THR A 174 -6.39 13.73 -13.04
N ILE A 175 -5.45 14.22 -13.85
CA ILE A 175 -5.23 13.73 -15.22
C ILE A 175 -4.87 12.23 -15.29
N GLY A 176 -4.28 11.69 -14.23
CA GLY A 176 -4.03 10.27 -14.06
C GLY A 176 -4.21 9.84 -12.62
N SER A 177 -4.43 8.54 -12.40
CA SER A 177 -4.56 8.00 -11.05
C SER A 177 -4.05 6.57 -10.95
N VAL A 178 -3.28 6.30 -9.89
CA VAL A 178 -2.98 4.95 -9.36
C VAL A 178 -3.80 4.63 -8.12
N LEU A 179 -4.31 5.64 -7.40
CA LEU A 179 -5.09 5.45 -6.18
C LEU A 179 -6.45 4.80 -6.46
N TYR A 180 -7.27 5.43 -7.31
CA TYR A 180 -8.60 4.93 -7.59
C TYR A 180 -8.62 3.51 -8.17
N PRO A 181 -7.78 3.15 -9.17
CA PRO A 181 -7.76 1.76 -9.63
C PRO A 181 -7.25 0.80 -8.55
N THR A 182 -6.33 1.20 -7.67
CA THR A 182 -5.90 0.38 -6.51
C THR A 182 -7.05 0.11 -5.54
N LEU A 183 -7.84 1.14 -5.22
CA LEU A 183 -9.04 0.99 -4.39
C LEU A 183 -10.06 0.08 -5.07
N GLY A 184 -10.25 0.21 -6.39
CA GLY A 184 -11.10 -0.65 -7.18
C GLY A 184 -10.73 -2.13 -7.07
N VAL A 185 -9.43 -2.44 -7.12
CA VAL A 185 -8.93 -3.82 -6.93
C VAL A 185 -9.24 -4.34 -5.55
N TRP A 186 -8.95 -3.57 -4.49
CA TRP A 186 -9.23 -4.01 -3.13
C TRP A 186 -10.73 -4.23 -2.90
N LEU A 187 -11.58 -3.33 -3.41
CA LEU A 187 -13.04 -3.51 -3.37
C LEU A 187 -13.47 -4.80 -4.10
N SER A 188 -12.85 -5.13 -5.24
CA SER A 188 -13.09 -6.39 -5.94
C SER A 188 -12.62 -7.61 -5.15
N ILE A 189 -11.42 -7.57 -4.54
CA ILE A 189 -10.89 -8.65 -3.70
C ILE A 189 -11.85 -8.97 -2.55
N PHE A 190 -12.41 -7.95 -1.90
CA PHE A 190 -13.39 -8.10 -0.82
C PHE A 190 -14.82 -8.35 -1.30
N LYS A 191 -15.05 -8.39 -2.63
CA LYS A 191 -16.39 -8.52 -3.24
C LYS A 191 -17.36 -7.44 -2.75
N ASN A 192 -16.86 -6.24 -2.45
CA ASN A 192 -17.69 -5.08 -2.16
C ASN A 192 -18.20 -4.47 -3.47
N THR A 193 -19.25 -5.09 -4.03
CA THR A 193 -19.83 -4.69 -5.31
C THR A 193 -20.42 -3.27 -5.26
N GLU A 194 -21.06 -2.87 -4.15
CA GLU A 194 -21.66 -1.54 -4.02
C GLU A 194 -20.61 -0.42 -4.05
N GLY A 195 -19.53 -0.58 -3.26
CA GLY A 195 -18.40 0.33 -3.27
C GLY A 195 -17.72 0.39 -4.64
N PHE A 196 -17.54 -0.78 -5.28
CA PHE A 196 -16.98 -0.87 -6.63
C PHE A 196 -17.85 -0.14 -7.67
N GLU A 197 -19.16 -0.39 -7.68
CA GLU A 197 -20.11 0.25 -8.62
C GLU A 197 -20.14 1.77 -8.42
N THR A 198 -20.06 2.24 -7.17
CA THR A 198 -19.97 3.66 -6.86
C THR A 198 -18.69 4.28 -7.44
N LEU A 199 -17.55 3.59 -7.29
CA LEU A 199 -16.27 4.02 -7.85
C LEU A 199 -16.24 3.98 -9.39
N ALA A 200 -16.83 2.94 -9.99
CA ALA A 200 -16.96 2.82 -11.44
C ALA A 200 -17.86 3.93 -12.03
N LYS A 201 -18.95 4.26 -11.33
CA LYS A 201 -19.82 5.39 -11.70
C LYS A 201 -19.09 6.72 -11.57
N PHE A 202 -18.31 6.91 -10.52
CA PHE A 202 -17.45 8.09 -10.36
C PHE A 202 -16.44 8.23 -11.50
N HIS A 203 -15.76 7.14 -11.89
CA HIS A 203 -14.87 7.15 -13.06
C HIS A 203 -15.58 7.65 -14.32
N LYS A 204 -16.76 7.09 -14.61
CA LYS A 204 -17.54 7.41 -15.81
C LYS A 204 -18.10 8.83 -15.81
N ASP A 205 -18.66 9.27 -14.69
CA ASP A 205 -19.45 10.50 -14.63
C ASP A 205 -18.58 11.73 -14.33
N ASP A 206 -17.55 11.58 -13.49
CA ASP A 206 -16.77 12.70 -12.94
C ASP A 206 -15.29 12.70 -13.37
N MET A 207 -14.74 11.55 -13.77
CA MET A 207 -13.30 11.37 -14.01
C MET A 207 -12.98 10.74 -15.37
N ALA A 208 -13.86 10.92 -16.37
CA ALA A 208 -13.68 10.33 -17.70
C ALA A 208 -12.44 10.87 -18.45
N HIS A 209 -11.91 12.02 -18.03
CA HIS A 209 -10.64 12.59 -18.51
C HIS A 209 -9.40 11.94 -17.89
N SER A 210 -9.55 11.26 -16.75
CA SER A 210 -8.45 10.70 -15.97
C SER A 210 -8.00 9.35 -16.53
N THR A 211 -6.70 9.15 -16.68
CA THR A 211 -6.15 7.84 -17.01
C THR A 211 -5.91 7.03 -15.73
N TRP A 212 -6.78 6.06 -15.46
CA TRP A 212 -6.59 5.09 -14.38
C TRP A 212 -5.62 4.01 -14.83
N GLN A 213 -4.52 3.85 -14.08
CA GLN A 213 -3.41 3.01 -14.46
C GLN A 213 -2.77 2.30 -13.28
N MET A 214 -2.04 1.23 -13.59
CA MET A 214 -1.15 0.53 -12.67
C MET A 214 0.23 0.42 -13.28
N TRP A 215 1.22 0.15 -12.44
CA TRP A 215 2.60 -0.03 -12.85
C TRP A 215 3.00 -1.49 -12.68
N ILE A 216 3.70 -2.03 -13.67
CA ILE A 216 4.32 -3.36 -13.62
C ILE A 216 5.82 -3.23 -13.96
N PRO A 217 6.68 -4.09 -13.40
CA PRO A 217 8.08 -4.09 -13.79
C PRO A 217 8.23 -4.49 -15.27
N ASP A 218 9.28 -3.96 -15.87
CA ASP A 218 9.74 -4.30 -17.21
C ASP A 218 11.21 -4.73 -17.17
N THR A 219 11.80 -4.94 -18.34
CA THR A 219 13.16 -5.47 -18.50
C THR A 219 14.25 -4.53 -17.95
N SER A 220 13.95 -3.25 -17.78
CA SER A 220 14.88 -2.26 -17.21
C SER A 220 14.73 -2.11 -15.69
N SER A 221 13.65 -2.65 -15.12
CA SER A 221 13.29 -2.38 -13.74
C SER A 221 14.32 -2.91 -12.73
N GLU A 222 14.91 -4.08 -12.92
CA GLU A 222 15.93 -4.59 -11.98
C GLU A 222 17.13 -3.64 -11.82
N GLU A 223 17.54 -2.93 -12.87
CA GLU A 223 18.65 -1.98 -12.83
C GLU A 223 18.30 -0.69 -12.09
N HIS A 224 17.06 -0.21 -12.25
CA HIS A 224 16.66 1.13 -11.82
C HIS A 224 15.81 1.15 -10.55
N TYR A 225 15.09 0.07 -10.20
CA TYR A 225 14.08 0.06 -9.13
C TYR A 225 14.61 0.49 -7.76
N TYR A 226 15.81 0.03 -7.38
CA TYR A 226 16.36 0.24 -6.04
C TYR A 226 17.18 1.52 -5.91
N ALA A 227 17.68 2.06 -7.03
CA ALA A 227 18.47 3.28 -7.07
C ALA A 227 17.67 4.49 -7.56
N ASN A 228 16.48 4.26 -8.13
CA ASN A 228 15.66 5.25 -8.84
C ASN A 228 16.51 6.07 -9.83
N SER A 229 17.34 5.37 -10.60
CA SER A 229 18.40 5.98 -11.42
C SER A 229 17.92 6.40 -12.82
N ASP A 230 16.80 5.83 -13.29
CA ASP A 230 16.13 6.21 -14.54
C ASP A 230 14.64 5.82 -14.47
N VAL A 231 13.85 6.29 -15.44
CA VAL A 231 12.45 5.88 -15.62
C VAL A 231 12.39 4.43 -16.11
N HIS A 232 11.58 3.61 -15.45
CA HIS A 232 11.47 2.19 -15.75
C HIS A 232 10.05 1.65 -15.48
N GLY A 233 9.80 0.43 -15.96
CA GLY A 233 8.53 -0.26 -15.85
C GLY A 233 7.51 0.18 -16.90
N SER A 234 6.39 -0.52 -16.92
CA SER A 234 5.32 -0.32 -17.89
C SER A 234 4.02 0.06 -17.20
N ALA A 235 3.25 0.94 -17.86
CA ALA A 235 1.92 1.31 -17.41
C ALA A 235 0.88 0.33 -17.98
N VAL A 236 0.14 -0.33 -17.09
CA VAL A 236 -1.13 -0.99 -17.44
C VAL A 236 -2.20 0.09 -17.43
N THR A 237 -2.58 0.53 -18.62
CA THR A 237 -3.59 1.59 -18.81
C THR A 237 -4.95 1.01 -19.20
N HIS A 238 -5.97 1.87 -19.27
CA HIS A 238 -7.33 1.50 -19.68
C HIS A 238 -7.93 0.38 -18.82
N LEU A 239 -7.77 0.49 -17.50
CA LEU A 239 -8.41 -0.40 -16.54
C LEU A 239 -9.94 -0.24 -16.65
N ASP A 240 -10.61 -1.32 -17.07
CA ASP A 240 -12.03 -1.26 -17.40
C ASP A 240 -12.89 -1.55 -16.17
N MET A 241 -13.38 -0.47 -15.56
CA MET A 241 -14.31 -0.54 -14.43
C MET A 241 -15.73 -0.98 -14.83
N SER A 242 -16.06 -1.04 -16.13
CA SER A 242 -17.43 -1.32 -16.60
C SER A 242 -17.79 -2.81 -16.62
N ASN A 243 -16.79 -3.70 -16.61
CA ASN A 243 -17.00 -5.16 -16.59
C ASN A 243 -17.20 -5.73 -15.19
N GLY A 244 -17.45 -4.86 -14.19
CA GLY A 244 -17.64 -5.27 -12.80
C GLY A 244 -16.34 -5.71 -12.10
N PRO A 245 -16.44 -6.10 -10.82
CA PRO A 245 -15.27 -6.39 -9.99
C PRO A 245 -14.43 -7.56 -10.51
N ASP A 246 -15.08 -8.64 -10.94
CA ASP A 246 -14.39 -9.82 -11.50
C ASP A 246 -13.69 -9.52 -12.83
N GLY A 247 -14.29 -8.65 -13.65
CA GLY A 247 -13.71 -8.23 -14.93
C GLY A 247 -12.40 -7.46 -14.73
N LEU A 248 -12.35 -6.55 -13.76
CA LEU A 248 -11.14 -5.83 -13.38
C LEU A 248 -10.05 -6.79 -12.88
N LEU A 249 -10.40 -7.72 -11.98
CA LEU A 249 -9.45 -8.69 -11.45
C LEU A 249 -8.88 -9.60 -12.55
N GLU A 250 -9.71 -10.05 -13.50
CA GLU A 250 -9.23 -10.88 -14.61
C GLU A 250 -8.33 -10.10 -15.58
N GLN A 251 -8.60 -8.80 -15.82
CA GLN A 251 -7.70 -7.95 -16.59
C GLN A 251 -6.32 -7.87 -15.92
N ILE A 252 -6.28 -7.57 -14.64
CA ILE A 252 -5.03 -7.44 -13.87
C ILE A 252 -4.30 -8.78 -13.79
N ARG A 253 -5.03 -9.88 -13.61
CA ARG A 253 -4.44 -11.22 -13.57
C ARG A 253 -3.72 -11.55 -14.88
N LYS A 254 -4.26 -11.13 -16.03
CA LYS A 254 -3.59 -11.33 -17.33
C LYS A 254 -2.28 -10.55 -17.42
N GLU A 255 -2.26 -9.31 -16.94
CA GLU A 255 -1.03 -8.49 -16.90
C GLU A 255 0.02 -9.08 -15.94
N ILE A 256 -0.40 -9.55 -14.77
CA ILE A 256 0.47 -10.26 -13.81
C ILE A 256 1.10 -11.50 -14.46
N ILE A 257 0.29 -12.32 -15.15
CA ILE A 257 0.76 -13.55 -15.81
C ILE A 257 1.70 -13.23 -16.99
N ALA A 258 1.44 -12.15 -17.72
CA ALA A 258 2.25 -11.74 -18.86
C ALA A 258 3.61 -11.13 -18.44
N CYS A 259 3.67 -10.50 -17.26
CA CYS A 259 4.87 -9.86 -16.73
C CYS A 259 5.77 -10.88 -16.01
N THR A 260 6.77 -11.41 -16.73
CA THR A 260 7.77 -12.33 -16.17
C THR A 260 8.84 -11.60 -15.35
N GLU A 261 9.05 -10.32 -15.63
CA GLU A 261 10.13 -9.49 -15.08
C GLU A 261 10.02 -9.29 -13.57
N PHE A 262 8.81 -9.37 -13.01
CA PHE A 262 8.62 -9.35 -11.55
C PHE A 262 9.39 -10.49 -10.85
N THR A 263 9.36 -11.69 -11.43
CA THR A 263 10.06 -12.85 -10.85
C THR A 263 11.57 -12.79 -11.03
N ASP A 264 12.04 -12.00 -12.00
CA ASP A 264 13.46 -11.77 -12.26
C ASP A 264 14.09 -10.72 -11.33
N LEU A 265 13.27 -9.89 -10.68
CA LEU A 265 13.73 -8.95 -9.66
C LEU A 265 14.53 -9.71 -8.58
N SER A 266 15.76 -9.29 -8.30
CA SER A 266 16.65 -10.06 -7.42
C SER A 266 16.07 -10.29 -6.01
N PRO A 267 15.38 -9.33 -5.36
CA PRO A 267 14.75 -9.60 -4.07
C PRO A 267 13.59 -10.58 -4.18
N ILE A 268 12.86 -10.63 -5.29
CA ILE A 268 11.81 -11.64 -5.49
C ILE A 268 12.45 -13.02 -5.68
N ARG A 269 13.45 -13.13 -6.56
CA ARG A 269 14.15 -14.39 -6.85
C ARG A 269 14.82 -15.00 -5.62
N PHE A 270 15.37 -14.18 -4.73
CA PHE A 270 15.99 -14.63 -3.48
C PHE A 270 15.01 -14.61 -2.29
N GLY A 271 13.73 -14.33 -2.52
CA GLY A 271 12.65 -14.31 -1.54
C GLY A 271 12.68 -13.14 -0.55
N HIS A 272 13.58 -12.18 -0.70
CA HIS A 272 13.63 -10.91 0.04
C HIS A 272 12.65 -9.85 -0.48
N TRP A 273 11.40 -10.25 -0.70
CA TRP A 273 10.35 -9.45 -1.33
C TRP A 273 10.06 -8.12 -0.62
N ALA A 274 10.30 -8.02 0.70
CA ALA A 274 10.09 -6.81 1.47
C ALA A 274 11.00 -5.64 1.03
N ILE A 275 12.11 -5.93 0.33
CA ILE A 275 12.98 -4.90 -0.27
C ILE A 275 12.26 -4.16 -1.40
N VAL A 276 11.42 -4.84 -2.19
CA VAL A 276 10.66 -4.21 -3.26
C VAL A 276 9.69 -3.18 -2.66
N LEU A 277 8.94 -3.56 -1.61
CA LEU A 277 8.03 -2.66 -0.92
C LEU A 277 8.75 -1.50 -0.22
N MET A 278 9.94 -1.74 0.33
CA MET A 278 10.79 -0.69 0.87
C MET A 278 11.18 0.32 -0.22
N ALA A 279 11.61 -0.15 -1.39
CA ALA A 279 11.95 0.72 -2.51
C ALA A 279 10.72 1.48 -3.05
N SER A 280 9.53 0.85 -3.11
CA SER A 280 8.27 1.52 -3.44
C SER A 280 8.01 2.72 -2.54
N LEU A 281 8.08 2.52 -1.22
CA LEU A 281 7.87 3.59 -0.24
C LEU A 281 8.96 4.68 -0.31
N HIS A 282 10.22 4.27 -0.44
CA HIS A 282 11.34 5.20 -0.41
C HIS A 282 11.41 6.09 -1.66
N HIS A 283 11.21 5.49 -2.84
CA HIS A 283 11.34 6.17 -4.13
C HIS A 283 10.01 6.64 -4.71
N ARG A 284 8.90 6.46 -3.97
CA ARG A 284 7.53 6.76 -4.41
C ARG A 284 7.15 6.01 -5.69
N LEU A 285 7.63 4.78 -5.86
CA LEU A 285 7.25 3.91 -6.97
C LEU A 285 5.97 3.13 -6.61
N PRO A 286 5.03 2.91 -7.54
CA PRO A 286 3.85 2.11 -7.24
C PRO A 286 4.21 0.68 -6.83
N VAL A 287 3.42 0.11 -5.93
CA VAL A 287 3.58 -1.29 -5.49
C VAL A 287 3.16 -2.22 -6.64
N PRO A 288 3.99 -3.20 -7.03
CA PRO A 288 3.65 -4.14 -8.09
C PRO A 288 2.36 -4.94 -7.79
N PRO A 289 1.44 -5.10 -8.75
CA PRO A 289 0.17 -5.81 -8.53
C PRO A 289 0.36 -7.31 -8.21
N HIS A 290 1.52 -7.89 -8.58
CA HIS A 290 1.90 -9.26 -8.25
C HIS A 290 1.79 -9.57 -6.76
N PHE A 291 2.01 -8.59 -5.88
CA PHE A 291 1.89 -8.76 -4.43
C PHE A 291 0.48 -9.13 -3.96
N TRP A 292 -0.59 -8.79 -4.70
CA TRP A 292 -1.95 -9.20 -4.35
C TRP A 292 -2.20 -10.71 -4.50
N THR A 293 -1.38 -11.38 -5.33
CA THR A 293 -1.49 -12.82 -5.59
C THR A 293 -0.44 -13.64 -4.82
N MET A 294 0.52 -12.95 -4.18
CA MET A 294 1.62 -13.59 -3.50
C MET A 294 1.22 -13.98 -2.07
N THR A 295 1.46 -15.23 -1.70
CA THR A 295 1.36 -15.66 -0.30
C THR A 295 2.66 -15.30 0.43
N LEU A 296 2.61 -14.38 1.41
CA LEU A 296 3.81 -13.90 2.11
C LEU A 296 4.18 -14.76 3.32
N LEU A 297 3.19 -15.38 3.97
CA LEU A 297 3.39 -16.46 4.94
C LEU A 297 3.19 -17.82 4.27
N PRO A 298 4.00 -18.84 4.57
CA PRO A 298 3.72 -20.20 4.12
C PRO A 298 2.40 -20.67 4.73
N THR A 299 1.52 -21.28 3.91
CA THR A 299 0.33 -21.95 4.43
C THR A 299 0.77 -23.19 5.21
N THR A 300 0.18 -23.41 6.39
CA THR A 300 0.47 -24.58 7.25
C THR A 300 0.17 -25.94 6.58
N ASP A 301 -0.35 -25.95 5.36
CA ASP A 301 -0.68 -27.14 4.57
C ASP A 301 0.41 -27.61 3.59
N SER A 302 1.65 -27.16 3.75
CA SER A 302 2.78 -27.70 2.99
C SER A 302 3.87 -28.26 3.91
N ALA A 303 3.60 -29.43 4.48
CA ALA A 303 4.66 -30.33 4.91
C ALA A 303 5.11 -31.19 3.70
N PRO A 304 6.30 -30.98 3.13
CA PRO A 304 6.89 -31.99 2.26
C PRO A 304 7.62 -32.99 3.16
N GLY A 305 6.98 -34.13 3.42
CA GLY A 305 7.56 -35.17 4.26
C GLY A 305 6.99 -36.55 3.95
N GLN A 306 7.58 -37.19 2.95
CA GLN A 306 7.84 -38.64 2.78
C GLN A 306 8.11 -38.87 1.28
N SER A 307 9.20 -39.43 0.77
CA SER A 307 10.50 -39.92 1.25
C SER A 307 11.05 -40.66 0.02
N GLU A 308 12.27 -40.35 -0.42
CA GLU A 308 13.03 -41.29 -1.27
C GLU A 308 13.36 -42.55 -0.46
N GLU A 309 13.63 -43.63 -1.21
CA GLU A 309 14.14 -44.96 -0.84
C GLU A 309 13.13 -46.09 -0.61
N GLY A 310 13.06 -46.97 -1.60
CA GLY A 310 12.34 -48.24 -1.66
C GLY A 310 12.14 -48.72 -3.10
#